data_AF-A0A432I192-F1
#
_entry.id   AF-A0A432I192-F1
#
_cell.length_a   1.000
_cell.length_b   1.000
_cell.length_c   1.000
_cell.angle_alpha   90.00
_cell.angle_beta   90.00
_cell.angle_gamma   90.00
#
_symmetry.space_group_name_H-M   'P 1'
#
loop_
_entity.id
_entity.type
_entity.pdbx_description
1 polymer ?
#
loop_
_entity_poly.entity_id
_entity_poly.type
_entity_poly.pdbx_seq_one_letter_code
_entity_poly.pdbx_strand_id
1 'polypeptide(L)'
;MSRYNPVMLWFFNGISGLPRFIGIHCDRRPDAYQLVVLYPDGSEESERFNDSSELLDAAKKLGKDLGSLGWEPCPTATTVARRES
;
A
#
# COMPACT_ATOMS: atom_id res chain seq x y z
N MET A 1 -4.33 23.76 -5.58
CA MET A 1 -3.43 22.77 -4.94
C MET A 1 -4.25 21.52 -4.67
N SER A 2 -4.17 20.52 -5.56
CA SER A 2 -4.94 19.28 -5.39
C SER A 2 -4.38 18.53 -4.18
N ARG A 3 -5.20 18.37 -3.14
CA ARG A 3 -4.87 17.52 -1.99
C ARG A 3 -4.89 16.08 -2.48
N TYR A 4 -3.74 15.58 -2.92
CA TYR A 4 -3.62 14.16 -3.28
C TYR A 4 -3.71 13.36 -1.98
N ASN A 5 -4.75 12.54 -1.85
CA ASN A 5 -4.84 11.60 -0.73
C ASN A 5 -3.85 10.47 -1.03
N PRO A 6 -2.83 10.24 -0.18
CA PRO A 6 -1.99 9.05 -0.33
C PRO A 6 -2.91 7.82 -0.26
N VAL A 7 -2.83 6.96 -1.27
CA VAL A 7 -3.57 5.71 -1.27
C VAL A 7 -2.76 4.73 -0.43
N MET A 8 -3.33 4.36 0.71
CA MET A 8 -2.76 3.38 1.62
C MET A 8 -3.57 2.10 1.50
N LEU A 9 -2.94 1.03 1.01
CA LEU A 9 -3.53 -0.31 0.95
C LEU A 9 -2.94 -1.14 2.08
N TRP A 10 -3.79 -1.72 2.91
CA TRP A 10 -3.35 -2.65 3.95
C TRP A 10 -3.69 -4.06 3.55
N PHE A 11 -2.78 -4.97 3.80
CA PHE A 11 -2.96 -6.41 3.62
C PHE A 11 -2.83 -7.07 4.99
N PHE A 12 -3.70 -8.03 5.30
CA PHE A 12 -3.65 -8.79 6.54
C PHE A 12 -3.35 -10.26 6.26
N ASN A 13 -2.67 -10.91 7.20
CA ASN A 13 -2.53 -12.36 7.23
C ASN A 13 -2.89 -12.86 8.63
N GLY A 14 -3.91 -13.71 8.70
CA GLY A 14 -4.47 -14.26 9.95
C GLY A 14 -4.07 -15.70 10.27
N ILE A 15 -3.11 -16.29 9.54
CA ILE A 15 -2.93 -17.75 9.50
C ILE A 15 -2.37 -18.36 10.81
N SER A 16 -1.86 -17.60 11.80
CA SER A 16 -1.28 -18.23 13.01
C SER A 16 -1.06 -17.29 14.21
N GLY A 17 -2.15 -16.80 14.80
CA GLY A 17 -2.17 -16.37 16.21
C GLY A 17 -2.20 -14.86 16.48
N LEU A 18 -1.49 -14.03 15.70
CA LEU A 18 -1.58 -12.57 15.77
C LEU A 18 -1.76 -11.97 14.36
N PRO A 19 -2.70 -11.02 14.18
CA PRO A 19 -2.89 -10.38 12.89
C PRO A 19 -1.63 -9.63 12.49
N ARG A 20 -1.06 -10.00 11.33
CA ARG A 20 0.06 -9.28 10.73
C ARG A 20 -0.45 -8.39 9.62
N PHE A 21 0.17 -7.22 9.48
CA PHE A 21 -0.22 -6.23 8.49
C PHE A 21 0.97 -5.87 7.60
N ILE A 22 0.73 -5.82 6.29
CA ILE A 22 1.61 -5.18 5.32
C ILE A 22 0.92 -3.90 4.85
N GLY A 23 1.61 -2.77 4.96
CA GLY A 23 1.15 -1.49 4.44
C GLY A 23 1.80 -1.22 3.08
N ILE A 24 1.02 -0.84 2.08
CA ILE A 24 1.50 -0.37 0.78
C ILE A 24 1.08 1.09 0.62
N HIS A 25 2.06 1.96 0.39
CA HIS A 25 1.90 3.39 0.24
C HIS A 25 2.29 3.82 -1.16
N CYS A 26 1.36 4.45 -1.85
CA CYS A 26 1.63 5.11 -3.12
C CYS A 26 1.77 6.60 -2.87
N ASP A 27 3.02 7.07 -2.79
CA ASP A 27 3.36 8.47 -2.54
C ASP A 27 3.78 9.19 -3.82
N ARG A 28 3.39 10.47 -3.89
CA ARG A 28 3.88 11.40 -4.91
C ARG A 28 4.88 12.36 -4.27
N ARG A 29 6.11 12.34 -4.75
CA ARG A 29 7.18 13.29 -4.41
C ARG A 29 7.19 14.44 -5.44
N PRO A 30 7.89 15.56 -5.18
CA PRO A 30 7.95 16.69 -6.10
C PRO A 30 8.47 16.33 -7.50
N ASP A 31 9.37 15.36 -7.56
CA ASP A 31 10.15 14.95 -8.73
C ASP A 31 9.99 13.48 -9.11
N ALA A 32 9.23 12.69 -8.33
CA ALA A 32 9.09 11.25 -8.54
C ALA A 32 7.80 10.69 -7.92
N TYR A 33 7.53 9.43 -8.22
CA TYR A 33 6.54 8.60 -7.54
C TYR A 33 7.26 7.55 -6.70
N GLN A 34 6.68 7.14 -5.58
CA GLN A 34 7.31 6.20 -4.66
C GLN A 34 6.29 5.17 -4.18
N LEU A 35 6.65 3.90 -4.27
CA LEU A 35 5.98 2.81 -3.56
C LEU A 35 6.74 2.58 -2.27
N VAL A 36 6.07 2.55 -1.13
CA VAL A 36 6.66 2.15 0.15
C VAL A 36 5.89 0.95 0.69
N VAL A 37 6.61 -0.09 1.10
CA VAL A 37 6.08 -1.30 1.69
C VAL A 37 6.54 -1.36 3.14
N LEU A 38 5.58 -1.41 4.06
CA LEU A 38 5.81 -1.56 5.49
C LEU A 38 5.50 -3.00 5.88
N TYR A 39 6.50 -3.71 6.39
CA TYR A 39 6.35 -5.11 6.80
C TYR A 39 6.04 -5.23 8.31
N PRO A 40 5.48 -6.39 8.75
CA PRO A 40 5.09 -6.58 10.15
C PRO A 40 6.25 -6.57 11.14
N ASP A 41 7.49 -6.78 10.67
CA ASP A 41 8.70 -6.72 11.48
C ASP A 41 9.23 -5.29 11.66
N GLY A 42 8.54 -4.29 11.08
CA GLY A 42 8.93 -2.88 11.10
C GLY A 42 9.95 -2.51 10.04
N SER A 43 10.32 -3.44 9.15
CA SER A 43 11.15 -3.10 8.00
C SER A 43 10.35 -2.36 6.94
N GLU A 44 11.03 -1.46 6.22
CA GLU A 44 10.45 -0.65 5.16
C GLU A 44 11.26 -0.87 3.87
N GLU A 45 10.56 -1.16 2.78
CA GLU A 45 11.15 -1.15 1.44
C GLU A 45 10.53 -0.02 0.63
N SER A 46 11.33 0.62 -0.22
CA SER A 46 10.79 1.64 -1.11
C SER A 46 11.38 1.59 -2.49
N GLU A 47 10.54 1.82 -3.49
CA GLU A 47 10.89 1.84 -4.90
C GLU A 47 10.43 3.16 -5.52
N ARG A 48 11.29 3.77 -6.34
CA ARG A 48 11.01 5.04 -7.02
C ARG A 48 10.66 4.81 -8.48
N PHE A 49 9.66 5.55 -8.94
CA PHE A 49 9.16 5.52 -10.30
C PHE A 49 9.14 6.94 -10.87
N ASN A 50 9.37 7.06 -12.18
CA ASN A 50 9.31 8.34 -12.84
C ASN A 50 7.88 8.67 -13.27
N ASP A 51 7.04 7.64 -13.43
CA ASP A 51 5.67 7.77 -13.87
C ASP A 51 4.64 7.17 -12.89
N SER A 52 3.47 7.77 -12.85
CA SER A 52 2.37 7.33 -11.98
C SER A 52 1.77 5.99 -12.40
N SER A 53 1.78 5.64 -13.68
CA SER A 53 1.29 4.36 -14.17
C SER A 53 2.22 3.22 -13.76
N GLU A 54 3.53 3.44 -13.80
CA GLU A 54 4.54 2.48 -13.32
C GLU A 54 4.33 2.17 -11.84
N LEU A 55 4.12 3.21 -11.01
CA LEU A 55 3.79 3.05 -9.59
C LEU A 55 2.52 2.20 -9.39
N LEU A 56 1.45 2.49 -10.15
CA LEU A 56 0.18 1.78 -10.02
C LEU A 56 0.29 0.32 -10.47
N ASP A 57 1.04 0.04 -11.54
CA ASP A 57 1.23 -1.33 -12.01
C ASP A 57 2.14 -2.13 -11.06
N ALA A 58 3.16 -1.50 -10.47
CA ALA A 58 3.95 -2.10 -9.40
C ALA A 58 3.09 -2.43 -8.17
N ALA A 59 2.25 -1.49 -7.71
CA ALA A 59 1.35 -1.71 -6.58
C ALA A 59 0.33 -2.83 -6.84
N LYS A 60 -0.24 -2.91 -8.06
CA LYS A 60 -1.15 -4.00 -8.46
C LYS A 60 -0.44 -5.34 -8.48
N LYS A 61 0.78 -5.39 -9.02
CA LYS A 61 1.59 -6.60 -9.07
C LYS A 61 1.90 -7.09 -7.65
N LEU A 62 2.36 -6.19 -6.80
CA LEU A 62 2.63 -6.49 -5.39
C LEU A 62 1.38 -7.00 -4.66
N GLY A 63 0.22 -6.37 -4.86
CA GLY A 63 -1.03 -6.86 -4.28
C GLY A 63 -1.43 -8.27 -4.73
N LYS A 64 -1.16 -8.63 -5.99
CA LYS A 64 -1.39 -10.00 -6.51
C LYS A 64 -0.39 -11.00 -5.93
N ASP A 65 0.86 -10.60 -5.80
CA ASP A 65 1.92 -11.44 -5.23
C ASP A 65 1.62 -11.72 -3.75
N LEU A 66 1.23 -10.69 -3.00
CA LEU A 66 0.75 -10.81 -1.61
C LEU A 66 -0.49 -11.72 -1.53
N GLY A 67 -1.46 -11.56 -2.42
CA GLY A 67 -2.62 -12.45 -2.53
C GLY A 67 -2.23 -13.93 -2.71
N SER A 68 -1.26 -14.20 -3.57
CA SER A 68 -0.74 -15.55 -3.81
C SER A 68 0.00 -16.13 -2.60
N LEU A 69 0.57 -15.27 -1.75
CA LEU A 69 1.20 -15.61 -0.48
C LEU A 69 0.21 -15.74 0.69
N GLY A 70 -1.10 -15.64 0.42
CA GLY A 70 -2.16 -15.78 1.42
C GLY A 70 -2.41 -14.51 2.24
N TRP A 71 -1.94 -13.35 1.78
CA TRP A 71 -2.32 -12.06 2.34
C TRP A 71 -3.61 -11.57 1.70
N GLU A 72 -4.53 -11.09 2.51
CA GLU A 72 -5.82 -10.59 2.05
C GLU A 72 -5.88 -9.07 2.15
N PRO A 73 -6.45 -8.35 1.17
CA PRO A 73 -6.64 -6.92 1.27
C PRO A 73 -7.59 -6.60 2.44
N CYS A 74 -7.17 -5.69 3.32
CA CYS A 74 -8.00 -5.21 4.42
C CYS A 74 -9.15 -4.37 3.86
N PRO A 75 -10.42 -4.82 4.00
CA PRO A 75 -11.57 -4.09 3.47
C PRO A 75 -11.78 -2.71 4.13
N THR A 76 -11.23 -2.50 5.33
CA THR A 76 -11.44 -1.29 6.13
C THR A 76 -10.54 -0.12 5.74
N ALA A 77 -9.49 -0.34 4.94
CA ALA A 77 -8.49 0.70 4.66
C ALA A 77 -8.60 1.36 3.28
N THR A 78 -9.45 0.84 2.40
CA THR A 78 -9.69 1.41 1.06
C THR A 78 -10.38 2.77 1.11
N THR A 79 -10.77 3.28 2.29
CA THR A 79 -11.50 4.54 2.42
C THR A 79 -11.27 5.25 3.76
N VAL A 80 -10.04 5.67 4.05
CA VAL A 80 -9.84 6.88 4.90
C VAL A 80 -9.75 8.13 4.00
N ALA A 81 -10.62 8.19 2.99
CA ALA A 81 -11.12 9.45 2.48
C ALA A 81 -12.35 9.82 3.33
N ARG A 82 -12.08 10.39 4.51
CA ARG A 82 -12.89 11.42 5.18
C ARG A 82 -14.41 11.33 4.94
N ARG A 83 -15.15 10.68 5.85
CA ARG A 83 -16.48 11.16 6.22
C ARG A 83 -16.28 12.44 7.03
N GLU A 84 -16.34 13.59 6.38
CA GLU A 84 -16.71 14.84 7.05
C GLU A 84 -18.24 14.84 7.17
N SER A 85 -18.73 14.75 8.41
CA SER A 85 -20.06 15.23 8.80
C SER A 85 -19.91 16.59 9.45
#